data_AF-A0A2N1IF66-F1
#
_entry.id   AF-A0A2N1IF66-F1
#
_cell.length_a   1.000
_cell.length_b   1.000
_cell.length_c   1.000
_cell.angle_alpha   90.00
_cell.angle_beta   90.00
_cell.angle_gamma   90.00
#
_symmetry.space_group_name_H-M   'P 1'
#
loop_
_entity.id
_entity.type
_entity.pdbx_description
1 polymer ?
#
loop_
_entity_poly.entity_id
_entity_poly.type
_entity_poly.pdbx_seq_one_letter_code
_entity_poly.pdbx_strand_id
1 'polypeptide(L)'
;MIKPMPYCTKKIIIDIEQTSLMQVLNKMAVTKFKAHRATCLNNGNVNIDGGLNDVRAVLSDQVDLIKFCCRYTRDAPRVESIISDFVNENPNCKLA
;
A
#
# COMPACT_ATOMS: atom_id res chain seq x y z
N MET A 1 3.73 25.36 -5.31
CA MET A 1 2.62 24.47 -5.72
C MET A 1 2.84 23.10 -5.10
N ILE A 2 1.89 22.61 -4.29
CA ILE A 2 1.90 21.20 -3.85
C ILE A 2 1.48 20.39 -5.07
N LYS A 3 2.43 19.63 -5.65
CA LYS A 3 2.10 18.69 -6.73
C LYS A 3 1.19 17.61 -6.11
N PRO A 4 -0.03 17.36 -6.63
CA PRO A 4 -0.89 16.34 -6.06
C PRO A 4 -0.15 15.00 -6.12
N MET A 5 -0.12 14.27 -5.01
CA MET A 5 0.47 12.93 -4.98
C MET A 5 -0.37 12.03 -5.90
N PRO A 6 0.21 11.41 -6.94
CA PRO A 6 -0.51 10.51 -7.82
C PRO A 6 -0.96 9.28 -7.02
N TYR A 7 -2.28 9.12 -6.90
CA TYR A 7 -2.88 7.92 -6.33
C TYR A 7 -2.93 6.81 -7.36
N CYS A 8 -2.69 5.58 -6.91
CA CYS A 8 -3.09 4.40 -7.65
C CYS A 8 -4.63 4.33 -7.70
N THR A 9 -5.13 3.84 -8.82
CA THR A 9 -6.53 3.52 -9.06
C THR A 9 -6.92 2.25 -8.30
N LYS A 10 -6.07 1.21 -8.33
CA LYS A 10 -6.31 -0.03 -7.57
C LYS A 10 -6.14 0.21 -6.08
N LYS A 11 -6.99 -0.47 -5.32
CA LYS A 11 -6.98 -0.50 -3.86
C LYS A 11 -7.03 -1.95 -3.41
N ILE A 12 -6.67 -2.18 -2.15
CA ILE A 12 -6.80 -3.49 -1.53
C ILE A 12 -7.93 -3.43 -0.51
N ILE A 13 -8.91 -4.32 -0.65
CA ILE A 13 -9.86 -4.67 0.42
C ILE A 13 -9.27 -5.85 1.18
N ILE A 14 -9.23 -5.76 2.51
CA ILE A 14 -8.74 -6.82 3.40
C ILE A 14 -9.91 -7.56 4.07
N ASP A 15 -9.77 -8.87 4.24
CA ASP A 15 -10.65 -9.65 5.09
C ASP A 15 -10.25 -9.43 6.56
N ILE A 16 -10.95 -8.51 7.23
CA ILE A 16 -10.63 -8.08 8.60
C ILE A 16 -10.86 -9.17 9.67
N GLU A 17 -11.61 -10.23 9.35
CA GLU A 17 -11.80 -11.39 10.25
C GLU A 17 -10.54 -12.28 10.26
N GLN A 18 -9.74 -12.24 9.19
CA GLN A 18 -8.58 -13.12 8.99
C GLN A 18 -7.24 -12.42 9.09
N THR A 19 -7.20 -11.09 8.91
CA THR A 19 -5.95 -10.33 8.96
C THR A 19 -6.19 -8.89 9.39
N SER A 20 -5.11 -8.18 9.70
CA SER A 20 -5.14 -6.75 9.99
C SER A 20 -4.41 -5.97 8.90
N LEU A 21 -4.78 -4.70 8.77
CA LEU A 21 -4.14 -3.76 7.86
C LEU A 21 -2.61 -3.76 8.01
N MET A 22 -2.10 -3.70 9.24
CA MET A 22 -0.65 -3.67 9.46
C MET A 22 0.05 -5.01 9.14
N GLN A 23 -0.62 -6.15 9.31
CA GLN A 23 -0.07 -7.44 8.87
C GLN A 23 0.04 -7.49 7.34
N VAL A 24 -0.99 -7.03 6.63
CA VAL A 24 -0.98 -6.92 5.16
C VAL A 24 0.11 -5.98 4.67
N LEU A 25 0.22 -4.78 5.25
CA LEU A 25 1.24 -3.81 4.87
C LEU A 25 2.66 -4.28 5.19
N ASN A 26 2.88 -4.93 6.33
CA ASN A 26 4.18 -5.51 6.66
C ASN A 26 4.57 -6.60 5.65
N LYS A 27 3.63 -7.48 5.29
CA LYS A 27 3.88 -8.53 4.30
C LYS A 27 4.23 -7.92 2.95
N MET A 28 3.47 -6.93 2.48
CA MET A 28 3.72 -6.25 1.21
C MET A 28 5.08 -5.53 1.20
N ALA A 29 5.42 -4.84 2.28
CA ALA A 29 6.69 -4.14 2.42
C ALA A 29 7.89 -5.11 2.29
N VAL A 30 7.81 -6.27 2.96
CA VAL A 30 8.85 -7.30 2.91
C VAL A 30 8.93 -7.97 1.55
N THR A 31 7.80 -8.45 1.02
CA THR A 31 7.81 -9.32 -0.16
C THR A 31 7.89 -8.57 -1.49
N LYS A 32 7.33 -7.36 -1.57
CA LYS A 32 7.26 -6.59 -2.82
C LYS A 32 8.22 -5.41 -2.88
N PHE A 33 8.58 -4.84 -1.75
CA PHE A 33 9.47 -3.67 -1.69
C PHE A 33 10.83 -3.95 -1.04
N LYS A 34 11.08 -5.19 -0.59
CA LYS A 34 12.34 -5.58 0.07
C LYS A 34 12.66 -4.72 1.30
N ALA A 35 11.64 -4.15 1.94
CA ALA A 35 11.77 -3.40 3.17
C ALA A 35 11.83 -4.37 4.37
N HIS A 36 12.34 -3.91 5.51
CA HIS A 36 12.32 -4.72 6.72
C HIS A 36 10.89 -4.88 7.28
N ARG A 37 10.09 -3.81 7.22
CA ARG A 37 8.68 -3.77 7.63
C ARG A 37 8.02 -2.48 7.13
N ALA A 38 6.70 -2.42 7.21
CA ALA A 38 5.97 -1.17 7.04
C ALA A 38 6.15 -0.27 8.28
N THR A 39 6.15 1.05 8.08
CA THR A 39 6.39 2.03 9.15
C THR A 39 5.34 3.14 9.12
N CYS A 40 4.63 3.33 10.23
CA CYS A 40 3.68 4.44 10.37
C CYS A 40 4.41 5.79 10.36
N LEU A 41 3.85 6.75 9.65
CA LEU A 41 4.33 8.11 9.54
C LEU A 41 3.49 9.03 10.45
N ASN A 42 4.05 10.18 10.83
CA ASN A 42 3.38 11.15 11.70
C ASN A 42 2.07 11.72 11.11
N ASN A 43 1.85 11.55 9.81
CA ASN A 43 0.63 11.98 9.13
C ASN A 43 -0.44 10.85 9.00
N GLY A 44 -0.27 9.74 9.70
CA GLY A 44 -1.21 8.60 9.69
C GLY A 44 -1.06 7.66 8.49
N ASN A 45 -0.29 8.04 7.46
CA ASN A 45 0.05 7.15 6.36
C ASN A 45 1.11 6.13 6.78
N VAL A 46 1.31 5.11 5.96
CA VAL A 46 2.30 4.06 6.21
C VAL A 46 3.30 4.01 5.06
N ASN A 47 4.57 4.12 5.38
CA ASN A 47 5.66 3.84 4.44
C ASN A 47 5.81 2.32 4.27
N ILE A 48 5.88 1.85 3.03
CA ILE A 48 6.01 0.42 2.70
C ILE A 48 7.28 0.11 1.90
N ASP A 49 8.04 1.12 1.51
CA ASP A 49 9.15 1.00 0.56
C ASP A 49 10.53 1.17 1.20
N GLY A 50 10.64 0.86 2.50
CA GLY A 50 11.91 0.86 3.21
C GLY A 50 12.48 2.26 3.47
N GLY A 51 11.61 3.27 3.55
CA GLY A 51 12.01 4.65 3.84
C GLY A 51 12.45 5.47 2.62
N LEU A 52 12.40 4.89 1.41
CA LEU A 52 12.62 5.64 0.16
C LEU A 52 11.57 6.73 -0.05
N ASN A 53 10.38 6.51 0.52
CA ASN A 53 9.29 7.48 0.57
C ASN A 53 8.75 7.83 -0.83
N ASP A 54 8.85 6.87 -1.74
CA ASP A 54 8.32 6.90 -3.09
C ASP A 54 6.93 6.26 -3.17
N VAL A 55 6.58 5.37 -2.26
CA VAL A 55 5.26 4.72 -2.15
C VAL A 55 4.78 4.73 -0.71
N ARG A 56 3.52 5.14 -0.52
CA ARG A 56 2.84 5.10 0.79
C ARG A 56 1.50 4.39 0.65
N ALA A 57 1.17 3.61 1.68
CA ALA A 57 -0.21 3.24 1.92
C ALA A 57 -0.91 4.41 2.64
N VAL A 58 -2.07 4.78 2.12
CA VAL A 58 -2.94 5.83 2.63
C VAL A 58 -4.13 5.16 3.28
N LEU A 59 -4.19 5.28 4.61
CA LEU A 59 -5.28 4.73 5.39
C LEU A 59 -6.50 5.61 5.19
N SER A 60 -7.66 4.99 5.03
CA SER A 60 -8.94 5.70 4.98
C SER A 60 -9.76 5.38 6.23
N ASP A 61 -10.85 6.13 6.44
CA ASP A 61 -11.78 5.86 7.54
C ASP A 61 -12.44 4.47 7.42
N GLN A 62 -12.38 3.86 6.23
CA GLN A 62 -12.75 2.47 5.99
C GLN A 62 -11.63 1.54 6.45
N VAL A 63 -11.89 0.78 7.51
CA VAL A 63 -10.93 -0.10 8.20
C VAL A 63 -10.42 -1.25 7.34
N ASP A 64 -11.18 -1.62 6.30
CA ASP A 64 -10.90 -2.72 5.39
C ASP A 64 -10.23 -2.27 4.08
N LEU A 65 -10.01 -0.98 3.86
CA LEU A 65 -9.55 -0.45 2.57
C LEU A 65 -8.19 0.23 2.66
N ILE A 66 -7.27 -0.22 1.81
CA ILE A 66 -5.93 0.34 1.66
C ILE A 66 -5.81 1.04 0.30
N LYS A 67 -5.53 2.34 0.31
CA LYS A 67 -5.18 3.12 -0.88
C LYS A 67 -3.66 3.27 -0.98
N PHE A 68 -3.16 3.55 -2.17
CA PHE A 68 -1.73 3.79 -2.39
C PHE A 68 -1.50 5.10 -3.13
N CYS A 69 -0.45 5.82 -2.75
CA CYS A 69 0.03 6.96 -3.52
C CYS A 69 1.52 6.84 -3.78
N CYS A 70 1.92 7.32 -4.96
CA CYS A 70 3.31 7.41 -5.37
C CYS A 70 3.80 8.85 -5.20
N ARG A 71 5.11 9.02 -5.04
CA ARG A 71 5.76 10.34 -5.08
C ARG A 71 5.79 10.90 -6.50
N TYR A 72 6.01 10.03 -7.50
CA TYR A 72 6.06 10.41 -8.91
C TYR A 72 5.05 9.63 -9.74
N THR A 73 4.41 10.30 -10.71
CA THR A 73 3.36 9.71 -11.55
C THR A 73 3.86 8.54 -12.39
N ARG A 74 5.13 8.58 -12.79
CA ARG A 74 5.78 7.51 -13.56
C ARG A 74 5.84 6.16 -12.82
N ASP A 75 5.76 6.18 -11.49
CA ASP A 75 5.83 4.96 -10.68
C ASP A 75 4.48 4.29 -10.54
N ALA A 76 3.37 5.00 -10.81
CA ALA A 76 2.02 4.47 -10.62
C ALA A 76 1.78 3.17 -11.40
N PRO A 77 2.13 3.03 -12.69
CA PRO A 77 1.92 1.76 -13.41
C PRO A 77 2.67 0.57 -12.80
N ARG A 78 3.89 0.79 -12.29
CA ARG A 78 4.67 -0.25 -11.62
C ARG A 78 4.04 -0.65 -10.30
N VAL A 79 3.61 0.32 -9.49
CA VAL A 79 2.95 0.07 -8.20
C VAL A 79 1.60 -0.60 -8.39
N GLU A 80 0.85 -0.23 -9.43
CA GLU A 80 -0.39 -0.87 -9.86
C GLU A 80 -0.21 -2.36 -10.17
N SER A 81 0.89 -2.74 -10.83
CA SER A 81 1.22 -4.16 -11.06
C SER A 81 1.54 -4.86 -9.76
N ILE A 82 2.35 -4.24 -8.89
CA ILE A 82 2.72 -4.80 -7.58
C ILE A 82 1.48 -5.05 -6.71
N ILE A 83 0.49 -4.14 -6.73
CA ILE A 83 -0.77 -4.30 -6.00
C ILE A 83 -1.53 -5.53 -6.51
N SER A 84 -1.67 -5.68 -7.84
CA SER A 84 -2.30 -6.86 -8.45
C SER A 84 -1.58 -8.15 -8.08
N ASP A 85 -0.26 -8.20 -8.24
CA ASP A 85 0.55 -9.38 -7.94
C ASP A 85 0.45 -9.76 -6.47
N PHE A 86 0.49 -8.77 -5.58
CA PHE A 86 0.32 -9.00 -4.15
C PHE A 86 -1.07 -9.59 -3.84
N VAL A 87 -2.14 -9.03 -4.38
CA VAL A 87 -3.49 -9.56 -4.14
C VAL A 87 -3.63 -11.00 -4.64
N ASN A 88 -3.07 -11.32 -5.81
CA ASN A 88 -3.11 -12.67 -6.36
C ASN A 88 -2.39 -13.72 -5.48
N GLU A 89 -1.38 -13.30 -4.71
CA GLU A 89 -0.62 -14.16 -3.79
C GLU A 89 -1.22 -14.23 -2.37
N ASN A 90 -2.26 -13.44 -2.09
CA ASN A 90 -2.76 -13.25 -0.72
C ASN A 90 -4.29 -13.42 -0.67
N PRO A 91 -4.81 -14.59 -0.26
CA PRO A 91 -6.24 -14.91 -0.33
C PRO A 91 -7.13 -14.03 0.56
N ASN A 92 -6.56 -13.40 1.60
CA ASN A 92 -7.26 -12.49 2.51
C ASN A 92 -7.32 -11.05 1.96
N CYS A 93 -6.98 -10.84 0.70
CA CYS A 93 -6.95 -9.55 0.03
C CYS A 93 -7.71 -9.64 -1.30
N LYS A 94 -8.37 -8.56 -1.69
CA LYS A 94 -9.07 -8.42 -2.98
C LYS A 94 -8.81 -7.05 -3.59
N LEU A 95 -8.84 -6.96 -4.91
CA LEU A 95 -8.81 -5.68 -5.61
C LEU A 95 -10.17 -4.99 -5.52
N ALA A 96 -10.15 -3.67 -5.37
CA ALA A 96 -11.32 -2.79 -5.46
C ALA A 96 -11.17 -1.78 -6.60
#